data_AF-A0A4Y7XE75-F1
#
_entry.id   AF-A0A4Y7XE75-F1
#
_cell.length_a   1.000
_cell.length_b   1.000
_cell.length_c   1.000
_cell.angle_alpha   90.00
_cell.angle_beta   90.00
_cell.angle_gamma   90.00
#
_symmetry.space_group_name_H-M   'P 1'
#
loop_
_entity.id
_entity.type
_entity.pdbx_description
1 polymer ?
#
loop_
_entity_poly.entity_id
_entity_poly.type
_entity_poly.pdbx_seq_one_letter_code
_entity_poly.pdbx_strand_id
1 'polypeptide(L)'
;MLNTPILPEPVTPYYETDDIVIGRWWNRSITRQVRFSAEDYDEFSKKFQHMADELKTWQQQYKRKAKVLEVSIFAHPWILKRILQQFNTTFSAGHGYGDFSQKGTVKLHLQDAFDASGTHYLLYQNGQKLQINKN
;
A
#
# COMPACT_ATOMS: atom_id res chain seq x y z
N MET A 1 -19.86 34.56 -12.80
CA MET A 1 -18.90 34.48 -11.68
C MET A 1 -18.01 33.29 -11.96
N LEU A 2 -16.69 33.48 -12.00
CA LEU A 2 -15.75 32.39 -12.24
C LEU A 2 -15.73 31.51 -10.98
N ASN A 3 -16.19 30.26 -11.11
CA ASN A 3 -15.98 29.25 -10.07
C ASN A 3 -14.47 28.99 -10.00
N THR A 4 -13.78 29.65 -9.07
CA THR A 4 -12.43 29.25 -8.70
C THR A 4 -12.52 27.80 -8.22
N PRO A 5 -11.82 26.84 -8.85
CA PRO A 5 -11.77 25.49 -8.32
C PRO A 5 -11.16 25.57 -6.92
N ILE A 6 -11.95 25.18 -5.91
CA ILE A 6 -11.48 25.07 -4.53
C ILE A 6 -10.46 23.95 -4.56
N LEU A 7 -9.17 24.31 -4.49
CA LEU A 7 -8.12 23.33 -4.31
C LEU A 7 -8.33 22.69 -2.93
N PRO A 8 -8.32 21.36 -2.83
CA PRO A 8 -8.46 20.69 -1.56
C PRO A 8 -7.32 21.12 -0.62
N GLU A 9 -7.66 21.28 0.67
CA GLU A 9 -6.67 21.67 1.68
C GLU A 9 -5.50 20.69 1.74
N PRO A 10 -4.27 21.17 1.99
CA PRO A 10 -3.11 20.30 2.13
C PRO A 10 -3.34 19.32 3.29
N VAL A 11 -3.18 18.03 3.00
CA VAL A 11 -3.37 16.98 4.00
C VAL A 11 -2.13 16.88 4.87
N THR A 12 -2.34 16.89 6.19
CA THR A 12 -1.24 16.74 7.15
C THR A 12 -0.46 15.45 6.88
N PRO A 13 0.88 15.49 6.82
CA PRO A 13 1.68 14.30 6.57
C PRO A 13 1.54 13.30 7.72
N TYR A 14 1.20 12.04 7.39
CA TYR A 14 1.15 10.94 8.36
C TYR A 14 1.74 9.65 7.78
N TYR A 15 2.16 8.75 8.67
CA TYR A 15 2.56 7.37 8.38
C TYR A 15 2.26 6.51 9.60
N GLU A 16 1.45 5.48 9.43
CA GLU A 16 0.95 4.61 10.49
C GLU A 16 1.06 3.16 10.06
N THR A 17 1.43 2.29 11.00
CA THR A 17 1.57 0.86 10.78
C THR A 17 0.91 0.10 11.92
N ASP A 18 0.04 -0.86 11.60
CA ASP A 18 -0.66 -1.73 12.57
C ASP A 18 -0.61 -3.21 12.16
N ASP A 19 -0.73 -4.13 13.13
CA ASP A 19 -0.74 -5.59 12.94
C ASP A 19 -2.06 -6.17 13.46
N ILE A 20 -2.87 -6.72 12.55
CA ILE A 20 -4.10 -7.40 12.91
C ILE A 20 -3.86 -8.92 12.88
N VAL A 21 -4.10 -9.57 14.02
CA VAL A 21 -4.04 -11.02 14.15
C VAL A 21 -5.42 -11.61 13.86
N ILE A 22 -5.51 -12.44 12.82
CA ILE A 22 -6.74 -13.12 12.42
C ILE A 22 -6.58 -14.62 12.65
N GLY A 23 -7.60 -15.26 13.23
CA GLY A 23 -7.66 -16.71 13.44
C GLY A 23 -7.26 -17.19 14.83
N ARG A 24 -7.37 -18.50 15.07
CA ARG A 24 -7.03 -19.16 16.34
C ARG A 24 -5.54 -19.49 16.41
N TRP A 25 -5.01 -19.78 17.61
CA TRP A 25 -3.57 -19.89 17.92
C TRP A 25 -2.73 -20.70 16.91
N TRP A 26 -3.24 -21.83 16.41
CA TRP A 26 -2.56 -22.71 15.45
C TRP A 26 -2.64 -22.25 13.97
N ASN A 27 -3.67 -21.49 13.59
CA ASN A 27 -3.90 -21.03 12.21
C ASN A 27 -3.83 -19.50 12.09
N ARG A 28 -3.14 -18.82 13.02
CA ARG A 28 -3.09 -17.37 13.04
C ARG A 28 -2.39 -16.82 11.79
N SER A 29 -3.05 -15.91 11.09
CA SER A 29 -2.49 -15.07 10.04
C SER A 29 -2.34 -13.65 10.56
N ILE A 30 -1.23 -13.01 10.19
CA ILE A 30 -0.96 -11.61 10.51
C ILE A 30 -1.19 -10.79 9.25
N THR A 31 -2.01 -9.78 9.40
CA THR A 31 -2.25 -8.75 8.39
C THR A 31 -1.55 -7.48 8.84
N ARG A 32 -0.59 -7.01 8.06
CA ARG A 32 0.01 -5.69 8.25
C ARG A 32 -0.89 -4.66 7.57
N GLN A 33 -1.31 -3.64 8.30
CA GLN A 33 -1.93 -2.45 7.73
C GLN A 33 -0.92 -1.31 7.74
N VAL A 34 -0.77 -0.62 6.61
CA VAL A 34 0.10 0.54 6.46
C VAL A 34 -0.72 1.68 5.86
N ARG A 35 -0.74 2.83 6.51
CA ARG A 35 -1.52 3.99 6.08
C ARG A 35 -0.64 5.23 6.06
N PHE A 36 -0.62 5.97 4.96
CA PHE A 36 0.14 7.22 4.89
C PHE A 36 -0.42 8.19 3.87
N SER A 37 -0.13 9.47 4.06
CA SER A 37 -0.35 10.51 3.03
C SER A 37 0.90 10.74 2.19
N ALA A 38 0.75 11.26 0.98
CA ALA A 38 1.85 11.76 0.16
C ALA A 38 1.41 12.95 -0.71
N GLU A 39 2.07 14.09 -0.54
CA GLU A 39 1.81 15.30 -1.31
C GLU A 39 2.34 15.17 -2.76
N ASP A 40 3.51 14.57 -2.91
CA ASP A 40 4.16 14.34 -4.19
C ASP A 40 4.75 12.93 -4.32
N TYR A 41 5.36 12.66 -5.48
CA TYR A 41 5.93 11.35 -5.75
C TYR A 41 7.21 11.08 -4.96
N ASP A 42 7.98 12.10 -4.59
CA ASP A 42 9.22 11.92 -3.83
C ASP A 42 8.91 11.51 -2.39
N GLU A 43 7.93 12.16 -1.77
CA GLU A 43 7.41 11.78 -0.45
C GLU A 43 6.83 10.37 -0.46
N PHE A 44 6.01 10.04 -1.46
CA PHE A 44 5.53 8.68 -1.66
C PHE A 44 6.69 7.68 -1.77
N SER A 45 7.70 7.96 -2.59
CA SER A 45 8.82 7.06 -2.83
C SER A 45 9.60 6.79 -1.55
N LYS A 46 9.83 7.81 -0.72
CA LYS A 46 10.48 7.67 0.59
C LYS A 46 9.67 6.80 1.55
N LYS A 47 8.36 7.05 1.66
CA LYS A 47 7.44 6.27 2.52
C LYS A 47 7.28 4.82 2.03
N PHE A 48 7.23 4.61 0.72
CA PHE A 48 7.20 3.28 0.12
C PHE A 48 8.48 2.50 0.41
N GLN A 49 9.66 3.13 0.29
CA GLN A 49 10.93 2.50 0.64
C GLN A 49 10.99 2.15 2.14
N HIS A 50 10.57 3.07 3.00
CA HIS A 50 10.47 2.83 4.45
C HIS A 50 9.58 1.62 4.76
N MET A 51 8.38 1.54 4.16
CA MET A 51 7.49 0.39 4.26
C MET A 51 8.16 -0.90 3.78
N ALA A 52 8.89 -0.87 2.65
CA ALA A 52 9.59 -2.04 2.14
C ALA A 52 10.65 -2.54 3.14
N ASP A 53 11.36 -1.64 3.81
CA ASP A 53 12.34 -2.00 4.84
C ASP A 53 11.68 -2.58 6.10
N GLU A 54 10.57 -2.00 6.56
CA GLU A 54 9.76 -2.54 7.66
C GLU A 54 9.22 -3.94 7.35
N LEU A 55 8.76 -4.17 6.12
CA LEU A 55 8.25 -5.46 5.65
C LEU A 55 9.32 -6.54 5.71
N LYS A 56 10.59 -6.22 5.51
CA LYS A 56 11.68 -7.19 5.61
C LYS A 56 11.78 -7.74 7.03
N THR A 57 11.78 -6.86 8.02
CA THR A 57 11.82 -7.21 9.45
C THR A 57 10.55 -7.95 9.86
N TRP A 58 9.38 -7.46 9.45
CA TRP A 58 8.09 -8.05 9.75
C TRP A 58 7.97 -9.49 9.23
N GLN A 59 8.41 -9.74 8.00
CA GLN A 59 8.44 -11.08 7.42
C GLN A 59 9.38 -12.02 8.18
N GLN A 60 10.52 -11.54 8.68
CA GLN A 60 11.43 -12.36 9.49
C GLN A 60 10.83 -12.71 10.86
N GLN A 61 10.14 -11.75 11.48
CA GLN A 61 9.46 -11.93 12.77
C GLN A 61 8.33 -12.95 12.68
N TYR A 62 7.42 -12.81 11.70
CA TYR A 62 6.21 -13.63 11.62
C TYR A 62 6.30 -14.81 10.66
N LYS A 63 7.32 -14.85 9.79
CA LYS A 63 7.60 -15.94 8.86
C LYS A 63 6.35 -16.30 8.04
N ARG A 64 5.96 -17.58 8.05
CA ARG A 64 4.79 -18.09 7.32
C ARG A 64 3.45 -17.49 7.75
N LYS A 65 3.41 -16.79 8.89
CA LYS A 65 2.20 -16.15 9.42
C LYS A 65 1.98 -14.75 8.86
N ALA A 66 3.01 -14.10 8.31
CA ALA A 66 2.87 -12.87 7.53
C ALA A 66 2.16 -13.19 6.21
N LYS A 67 0.88 -12.85 6.11
CA LYS A 67 0.01 -13.32 5.00
C LYS A 67 -0.57 -12.20 4.15
N VAL A 68 -0.96 -11.10 4.77
CA VAL A 68 -1.67 -10.02 4.07
C VAL A 68 -1.01 -8.70 4.39
N LEU A 69 -0.83 -7.88 3.35
CA LEU A 69 -0.46 -6.47 3.44
C LEU A 69 -1.63 -5.66 2.89
N GLU A 70 -2.13 -4.72 3.67
CA GLU A 70 -3.12 -3.74 3.27
C GLU A 70 -2.48 -2.36 3.35
N VAL A 71 -2.36 -1.69 2.21
CA VAL A 71 -1.78 -0.35 2.12
C VAL A 71 -2.88 0.64 1.75
N SER A 72 -3.07 1.69 2.53
CA SER A 72 -3.98 2.79 2.22
C SER A 72 -3.20 4.08 2.07
N ILE A 73 -3.28 4.71 0.90
CA ILE A 73 -2.51 5.91 0.58
C ILE A 73 -3.47 7.04 0.24
N PHE A 74 -3.37 8.13 0.98
CA PHE A 74 -3.99 9.39 0.59
C PHE A 74 -2.98 10.22 -0.20
N ALA A 75 -3.26 10.52 -1.45
CA ALA A 75 -2.31 11.21 -2.32
C ALA A 75 -3.00 12.16 -3.29
N HIS A 76 -2.25 13.12 -3.83
CA HIS A 76 -2.80 13.98 -4.87
C HIS A 76 -3.14 13.17 -6.14
N PRO A 77 -4.23 13.50 -6.86
CA PRO A 77 -4.70 12.74 -8.02
C PRO A 77 -3.64 12.54 -9.11
N TRP A 78 -2.80 13.54 -9.33
CA TRP A 78 -1.77 13.55 -10.37
C TRP A 78 -0.68 12.49 -10.22
N ILE A 79 -0.45 11.96 -9.01
CA ILE A 79 0.57 10.92 -8.75
C ILE A 79 -0.02 9.51 -8.61
N LEU A 80 -1.34 9.35 -8.51
CA LEU A 80 -1.99 8.05 -8.29
C LEU A 80 -1.57 6.99 -9.33
N LYS A 81 -1.49 7.39 -10.60
CA LYS A 81 -1.02 6.49 -11.68
C LYS A 81 0.42 6.03 -11.45
N ARG A 82 1.31 6.91 -10.99
CA ARG A 82 2.71 6.59 -10.72
C ARG A 82 2.86 5.71 -9.48
N ILE A 83 2.06 5.95 -8.45
CA ILE A 83 1.96 5.08 -7.27
C ILE A 83 1.58 3.67 -7.72
N LEU A 84 0.49 3.53 -8.49
CA LEU A 84 0.04 2.23 -8.97
C LEU A 84 1.11 1.54 -9.83
N GLN A 85 1.84 2.29 -10.67
CA GLN A 85 2.97 1.77 -11.44
C GLN A 85 4.07 1.22 -10.51
N GLN A 86 4.46 1.96 -9.47
CA GLN A 86 5.48 1.52 -8.51
C GLN A 86 5.11 0.18 -7.84
N PHE A 87 3.85 0.02 -7.41
CA PHE A 87 3.37 -1.23 -6.82
C PHE A 87 3.37 -2.41 -7.81
N ASN A 88 3.31 -2.13 -9.11
CA ASN A 88 3.31 -3.12 -10.18
C ASN A 88 4.71 -3.42 -10.75
N THR A 89 5.73 -2.65 -10.36
CA THR A 89 7.12 -2.83 -10.79
C THR A 89 7.70 -4.14 -10.26
N THR A 90 8.61 -4.73 -11.04
CA THR A 90 9.41 -5.88 -10.59
C THR A 90 10.59 -5.37 -9.74
N PHE A 91 10.71 -5.88 -8.52
CA PHE A 91 11.80 -5.54 -7.61
C PHE A 91 12.87 -6.64 -7.59
N SER A 92 14.11 -6.25 -7.30
CA SER A 92 15.20 -7.20 -7.08
C SER A 92 14.98 -8.04 -5.82
N ALA A 93 15.60 -9.22 -5.77
CA ALA A 93 15.57 -10.08 -4.59
C ALA A 93 16.14 -9.34 -3.37
N GLY A 94 15.49 -9.48 -2.23
CA GLY A 94 15.88 -8.81 -0.98
C GLY A 94 15.16 -7.47 -0.74
N HIS A 95 14.39 -6.98 -1.70
CA HIS A 95 13.48 -5.84 -1.51
C HIS A 95 12.24 -6.29 -0.72
N GLY A 96 12.00 -5.74 0.46
CA GLY A 96 11.01 -6.32 1.39
C GLY A 96 9.58 -6.37 0.87
N TYR A 97 9.11 -5.34 0.13
CA TYR A 97 7.81 -5.41 -0.57
C TYR A 97 7.83 -6.44 -1.71
N GLY A 98 8.92 -6.50 -2.48
CA GLY A 98 9.02 -7.40 -3.64
C GLY A 98 9.06 -8.86 -3.23
N ASP A 99 9.80 -9.17 -2.17
CA ASP A 99 9.86 -10.51 -1.58
C ASP A 99 8.52 -10.92 -0.95
N PHE A 100 7.78 -9.96 -0.38
CA PHE A 100 6.46 -10.20 0.19
C PHE A 100 5.41 -10.45 -0.89
N SER A 101 5.36 -9.61 -1.92
CA SER A 101 4.33 -9.67 -2.97
C SER A 101 4.32 -11.01 -3.72
N GLN A 102 5.46 -11.69 -3.78
CA GLN A 102 5.59 -13.03 -4.37
C GLN A 102 5.04 -14.18 -3.50
N LYS A 103 4.68 -13.92 -2.24
CA LYS A 103 4.26 -14.95 -1.27
C LYS A 103 2.93 -14.64 -0.60
N GLY A 104 2.61 -13.36 -0.43
CA GLY A 104 1.47 -12.86 0.33
C GLY A 104 0.35 -12.32 -0.54
N THR A 105 -0.68 -11.82 0.12
CA THR A 105 -1.76 -11.04 -0.50
C THR A 105 -1.48 -9.56 -0.29
N VAL A 106 -1.58 -8.76 -1.35
CA VAL A 106 -1.36 -7.31 -1.30
C VAL A 106 -2.62 -6.61 -1.77
N LYS A 107 -3.19 -5.79 -0.87
CA LYS A 107 -4.31 -4.90 -1.16
C LYS A 107 -3.82 -3.46 -1.10
N LEU A 108 -4.20 -2.66 -2.08
CA LEU A 108 -3.88 -1.24 -2.17
C LEU A 108 -5.20 -0.45 -2.22
N HIS A 109 -5.32 0.56 -1.38
CA HIS A 109 -6.40 1.52 -1.39
C HIS A 109 -5.81 2.90 -1.67
N LEU A 110 -6.19 3.52 -2.79
CA LEU A 110 -5.75 4.85 -3.17
C LEU A 110 -6.90 5.84 -2.99
N GLN A 111 -6.68 6.86 -2.18
CA GLN A 111 -7.63 7.93 -1.92
C GLN A 111 -7.04 9.26 -2.37
N ASP A 112 -7.89 10.17 -2.78
CA ASP A 112 -7.52 11.55 -3.02
C ASP A 112 -8.58 12.50 -2.44
N ALA A 113 -8.31 13.80 -2.52
CA ALA A 113 -9.18 14.79 -1.91
C ALA A 113 -10.49 15.05 -2.67
N PHE A 114 -10.62 14.57 -3.90
CA PHE A 114 -11.84 14.65 -4.71
C PHE A 114 -12.68 13.36 -4.58
N ASP A 115 -12.05 12.23 -4.29
CA ASP A 115 -12.69 10.94 -4.01
C ASP A 115 -12.16 10.30 -2.72
N ALA A 116 -12.86 10.59 -1.61
CA ALA A 116 -12.56 10.02 -0.30
C ALA A 116 -12.86 8.51 -0.21
N SER A 117 -13.74 7.99 -1.07
CA SER A 117 -14.00 6.54 -1.13
C SER A 117 -12.82 5.79 -1.75
N GLY A 118 -12.18 6.43 -2.74
CA GLY A 118 -10.97 5.97 -3.38
C GLY A 118 -11.14 4.67 -4.17
N THR A 119 -10.04 4.22 -4.77
CA THR A 119 -10.02 2.96 -5.53
C THR A 119 -9.29 1.86 -4.78
N HIS A 120 -9.91 0.69 -4.71
CA HIS A 120 -9.33 -0.51 -4.10
C HIS A 120 -8.79 -1.46 -5.19
N TYR A 121 -7.57 -1.93 -4.99
CA TYR A 121 -6.88 -2.87 -5.87
C TYR A 121 -6.45 -4.10 -5.07
N LEU A 122 -6.77 -5.28 -5.59
CA LEU A 122 -6.13 -6.53 -5.17
C LEU A 122 -4.98 -6.81 -6.14
N LEU A 123 -3.76 -6.47 -5.74
CA LEU A 123 -2.59 -6.52 -6.61
C LEU A 123 -2.01 -7.94 -6.70
N TYR A 124 -1.96 -8.61 -5.55
CA TYR A 124 -1.46 -9.97 -5.43
C TYR A 124 -2.40 -10.77 -4.53
N GLN A 125 -2.67 -12.02 -4.90
CA GLN A 125 -3.40 -12.98 -4.08
C GLN A 125 -2.53 -14.20 -3.85
N ASN A 126 -2.06 -14.38 -2.62
CA ASN A 126 -1.15 -15.48 -2.23
C ASN A 126 0.06 -15.64 -3.17
N GLY A 127 0.70 -14.53 -3.55
CA GLY A 127 1.84 -14.50 -4.45
C GLY A 127 1.51 -14.42 -5.94
N GLN A 128 0.25 -14.64 -6.32
CA GLN A 128 -0.18 -14.55 -7.72
C GLN A 128 -0.57 -13.11 -8.04
N LYS A 129 0.12 -12.50 -9.01
CA LYS A 129 -0.24 -11.17 -9.52
C LYS A 129 -1.58 -11.24 -10.25
N LEU A 130 -2.53 -10.41 -9.86
CA LEU A 130 -3.82 -10.33 -10.54
C LEU A 130 -3.73 -9.33 -11.70
N GLN A 131 -4.33 -9.69 -12.84
CA GLN A 131 -4.52 -8.71 -13.91
C GLN A 131 -5.63 -7.77 -13.46
N ILE A 132 -5.29 -6.49 -13.31
CA ILE A 132 -6.27 -5.43 -13.05
C ILE A 132 -7.06 -5.26 -14.35
N ASN A 133 -8.15 -6.02 -14.50
CA ASN A 133 -9.11 -5.77 -15.58
C ASN A 133 -9.70 -4.40 -15.32
N LYS A 134 -9.39 -3.45 -16.20
CA LYS A 134 -10.15 -2.21 -16.34
C LYS A 134 -11.54 -2.62 -16.83
N ASN A 135 -12.53 -2.64 -15.94
CA ASN A 135 -13.90 -2.43 -16.38
C ASN A 135 -14.11 -0.93 -16.61
#